data_AF-A0A3D6E986-F1
#
_entry.id   AF-A0A3D6E986-F1
#
_cell.length_a   1.000
_cell.length_b   1.000
_cell.length_c   1.000
_cell.angle_alpha   90.00
_cell.angle_beta   90.00
_cell.angle_gamma   90.00
#
_symmetry.space_group_name_H-M   'P 1'
#
loop_
_entity.id
_entity.type
_entity.pdbx_description
1 polymer ?
#
loop_
_entity_poly.entity_id
_entity_poly.type
_entity_poly.pdbx_seq_one_letter_code
_entity_poly.pdbx_strand_id
1 'polypeptide(L)'
;MDRSFDIYDRIPEDMKAYLSNYGFNFSKKMCEWAVSKMKTKSGKITPMTKEDVEALLKKYGVTLEKDNGYNAVYVANMCRAGYYGSSIPNEQYHALFIKDFIDDPNGSEEKAFRHFFADCMDKGIVINWGDLM
;
A
#
# COMPACT_ATOMS: atom_id res chain seq x y z
N MET A 1 -13.97 9.96 20.08
CA MET A 1 -13.34 9.55 18.81
C MET A 1 -13.11 10.83 18.04
N ASP A 2 -11.88 11.35 18.09
CA ASP A 2 -11.52 12.54 17.32
C ASP A 2 -11.54 12.16 15.84
N ARG A 3 -12.28 12.94 15.05
CA ARG A 3 -12.40 12.69 13.61
C ARG A 3 -11.13 13.20 12.93
N SER A 4 -10.59 12.43 12.00
CA SER A 4 -9.41 12.80 11.22
C SER A 4 -9.66 14.09 10.44
N PHE A 5 -8.66 14.96 10.29
CA PHE A 5 -8.85 16.30 9.68
C PHE A 5 -9.29 16.27 8.21
N ASP A 6 -9.05 15.16 7.52
CA ASP A 6 -9.48 14.88 6.15
C ASP A 6 -11.01 14.95 5.95
N ILE A 7 -11.81 14.82 7.02
CA ILE A 7 -13.27 14.98 6.94
C ILE A 7 -13.72 16.41 6.64
N TYR A 8 -12.85 17.40 6.86
CA TYR A 8 -13.16 18.82 6.69
C TYR A 8 -12.84 19.33 5.28
N ASP A 9 -12.18 18.51 4.46
CA ASP A 9 -11.92 18.84 3.07
C ASP A 9 -13.18 18.71 2.22
N ARG A 10 -13.29 19.51 1.15
CA ARG A 10 -14.29 19.25 0.10
C ARG A 10 -13.85 18.01 -0.69
N ILE A 11 -14.20 16.84 -0.15
CA ILE A 11 -13.89 15.55 -0.78
C ILE A 11 -14.64 15.45 -2.11
N PRO A 12 -13.96 15.21 -3.25
CA PRO A 12 -14.61 14.95 -4.54
C PRO A 12 -15.57 13.77 -4.48
N GLU A 13 -16.67 13.80 -5.24
CA GLU A 13 -17.67 12.72 -5.21
C GLU A 13 -17.09 11.34 -5.55
N ASP A 14 -16.18 11.27 -6.52
CA ASP A 14 -15.52 10.00 -6.87
C ASP A 14 -14.64 9.46 -5.74
N MET A 15 -14.00 10.35 -4.97
CA MET A 15 -13.24 9.96 -3.78
C MET A 15 -14.17 9.43 -2.69
N LYS A 16 -15.33 10.08 -2.47
CA LYS A 16 -16.34 9.57 -1.53
C LYS A 16 -16.84 8.18 -1.94
N ALA A 17 -17.11 7.99 -3.23
CA ALA A 17 -17.54 6.70 -3.77
C ALA A 17 -16.48 5.62 -3.51
N TYR A 18 -15.20 5.92 -3.77
CA TYR A 18 -14.11 5.00 -3.47
C TYR A 18 -14.04 4.66 -1.97
N LEU A 19 -13.99 5.69 -1.11
CA LEU A 19 -13.89 5.51 0.34
C LEU A 19 -15.09 4.78 0.93
N SER A 20 -16.29 4.95 0.36
CA SER A 20 -17.48 4.20 0.79
C SER A 20 -17.40 2.71 0.46
N ASN A 21 -16.64 2.32 -0.56
CA ASN A 21 -16.48 0.91 -0.97
C ASN A 21 -15.27 0.23 -0.32
N TYR A 22 -14.16 0.97 -0.15
CA TYR A 22 -12.87 0.39 0.25
C TYR A 22 -12.29 1.01 1.53
N GLY A 23 -12.83 2.13 2.03
CA GLY A 23 -12.13 2.98 2.98
C GLY A 23 -10.79 3.46 2.40
N PHE A 24 -9.83 3.78 3.26
CA PHE A 24 -8.44 3.95 2.84
C PHE A 24 -7.73 2.59 2.77
N ASN A 25 -8.24 1.67 1.97
CA ASN A 25 -7.59 0.41 1.62
C ASN A 25 -7.47 0.30 0.10
N PHE A 26 -6.46 -0.43 -0.35
CA PHE A 26 -6.24 -0.61 -1.78
C PHE A 26 -7.25 -1.59 -2.39
N SER A 27 -8.04 -1.10 -3.34
CA SER A 27 -8.61 -1.92 -4.41
C SER A 27 -7.49 -2.47 -5.31
N LYS A 28 -7.79 -3.52 -6.09
CA LYS A 28 -6.82 -4.09 -7.06
C LYS A 28 -6.29 -3.02 -8.01
N LYS A 29 -7.19 -2.25 -8.64
CA LYS A 29 -6.83 -1.22 -9.62
C LYS A 29 -6.01 -0.09 -9.01
N MET A 30 -6.40 0.39 -7.82
CA MET A 30 -5.63 1.41 -7.11
C MET A 30 -4.23 0.89 -6.76
N CYS A 31 -4.11 -0.35 -6.30
CA CYS A 31 -2.81 -0.97 -6.03
C CYS A 31 -1.95 -1.04 -7.30
N GLU A 32 -2.50 -1.56 -8.40
CA GLU A 32 -1.78 -1.67 -9.68
C GLU A 32 -1.31 -0.30 -10.18
N TRP A 33 -2.18 0.73 -10.08
CA TRP A 33 -1.83 2.09 -10.44
C TRP A 33 -0.75 2.67 -9.53
N ALA A 34 -0.89 2.55 -8.21
CA ALA A 34 0.08 3.05 -7.24
C ALA A 34 1.47 2.39 -7.45
N VAL A 35 1.48 1.07 -7.64
CA VAL A 35 2.69 0.27 -7.91
C VAL A 35 3.33 0.66 -9.24
N SER A 36 2.54 1.03 -10.26
CA SER A 36 3.06 1.51 -11.55
C SER A 36 3.87 2.81 -11.45
N LYS A 37 3.68 3.59 -10.37
CA LYS A 37 4.44 4.83 -10.09
C LYS A 37 5.75 4.56 -9.36
N MET A 38 5.98 3.35 -8.85
CA MET A 38 7.17 3.01 -8.08
C MET A 38 8.41 2.84 -8.97
N LYS A 39 9.56 3.26 -8.44
CA LYS A 39 10.87 3.11 -9.07
C LYS A 39 11.92 2.77 -8.03
N THR A 40 12.90 1.97 -8.43
CA THR A 40 14.18 1.81 -7.75
C THR A 40 15.17 2.89 -8.19
N LYS A 41 16.37 2.89 -7.61
CA LYS A 41 17.50 3.70 -8.11
C LYS A 41 17.88 3.37 -9.56
N SER A 42 17.56 2.17 -10.03
CA SER A 42 17.92 1.67 -11.37
C SER A 42 16.77 1.75 -12.39
N GLY A 43 15.59 2.26 -12.01
CA GLY A 43 14.44 2.40 -12.91
C GLY A 43 13.16 1.76 -12.36
N LYS A 44 12.23 1.39 -13.25
CA LYS A 44 10.94 0.79 -12.85
C LYS A 44 11.15 -0.54 -12.13
N ILE A 45 10.25 -0.85 -11.19
CA ILE A 45 10.23 -2.18 -10.57
C ILE A 45 9.54 -3.21 -11.48
N THR A 46 9.85 -4.49 -11.27
CA THR A 46 8.96 -5.59 -11.65
C THR A 46 7.97 -5.80 -10.52
N PRO A 47 6.67 -5.50 -10.72
CA PRO A 47 5.67 -5.65 -9.68
C PRO A 47 5.51 -7.10 -9.24
N MET A 48 5.32 -7.32 -7.94
CA MET A 48 4.80 -8.56 -7.39
C MET A 48 3.28 -8.55 -7.48
N THR A 49 2.71 -9.66 -7.94
CA THR A 49 1.25 -9.87 -7.91
C THR A 49 0.78 -10.24 -6.51
N LYS A 50 -0.54 -10.37 -6.33
CA LYS A 50 -1.10 -10.85 -5.06
C LYS A 50 -0.65 -12.27 -4.76
N GLU A 51 -0.62 -13.12 -5.79
CA GLU A 51 -0.18 -14.51 -5.69
C GLU A 51 1.30 -14.62 -5.32
N ASP A 52 2.16 -13.74 -5.87
CA ASP A 52 3.58 -13.68 -5.49
C ASP A 52 3.76 -13.35 -4.00
N VAL A 53 2.97 -12.40 -3.49
CA VAL A 53 3.02 -11.97 -2.08
C VAL A 53 2.48 -13.07 -1.16
N GLU A 54 1.37 -13.70 -1.50
CA GLU A 54 0.81 -14.82 -0.74
C GLU A 54 1.79 -16.01 -0.70
N ALA A 55 2.44 -16.31 -1.82
CA ALA A 55 3.48 -17.34 -1.89
C ALA A 55 4.71 -16.99 -1.03
N LEU A 56 5.15 -15.72 -1.05
CA LEU A 56 6.24 -15.23 -0.22
C LEU A 56 5.93 -15.38 1.27
N LEU A 57 4.77 -14.92 1.72
CA LEU A 57 4.36 -14.99 3.13
C LEU A 57 4.23 -16.45 3.58
N LYS A 58 3.60 -17.30 2.76
CA LYS A 58 3.47 -18.74 3.04
C LYS A 58 4.82 -19.43 3.15
N LYS A 59 5.76 -19.13 2.26
CA LYS A 59 7.12 -19.71 2.25
C LYS A 59 7.84 -19.49 3.59
N TYR A 60 7.59 -18.37 4.24
CA TYR A 60 8.23 -18.00 5.51
C TYR A 60 7.32 -18.10 6.74
N GLY A 61 6.12 -18.71 6.59
CA GLY A 61 5.19 -18.91 7.70
C GLY A 61 4.65 -17.61 8.32
N VAL A 62 4.55 -16.53 7.52
CA VAL A 62 4.08 -15.23 7.96
C VAL A 62 2.57 -15.11 7.77
N THR A 63 1.85 -14.71 8.82
CA THR A 63 0.44 -14.34 8.79
C THR A 63 0.29 -12.84 9.04
N LEU A 64 -0.69 -12.23 8.39
CA LEU A 64 -1.05 -10.82 8.55
C LEU A 64 -2.44 -10.73 9.20
N GLU A 65 -2.55 -9.99 10.29
CA GLU A 65 -3.79 -9.85 11.06
C GLU A 65 -4.61 -8.65 10.61
N LYS A 66 -3.93 -7.58 10.17
CA LYS A 66 -4.53 -6.30 9.78
C LYS A 66 -4.61 -6.09 8.27
N ASP A 67 -4.23 -7.08 7.45
CA ASP A 67 -4.28 -6.91 5.99
C ASP A 67 -5.73 -6.84 5.49
N ASN A 68 -5.98 -5.89 4.59
CA ASN A 68 -7.28 -5.70 3.97
C ASN A 68 -7.11 -5.41 2.47
N GLY A 69 -7.71 -6.26 1.64
CA GLY A 69 -7.70 -6.10 0.18
C GLY A 69 -6.33 -6.33 -0.46
N TYR A 70 -5.68 -5.23 -0.87
CA TYR A 70 -4.37 -5.20 -1.54
C TYR A 70 -3.31 -4.41 -0.77
N ASN A 71 -3.53 -4.11 0.51
CA ASN A 71 -2.57 -3.33 1.33
C ASN A 71 -1.20 -4.04 1.41
N ALA A 72 -1.16 -5.33 1.72
CA ALA A 72 0.08 -6.11 1.73
C ALA A 72 0.78 -6.14 0.36
N VAL A 73 0.01 -6.14 -0.74
CA VAL A 73 0.57 -6.13 -2.11
C VAL A 73 1.26 -4.79 -2.40
N TYR A 74 0.64 -3.68 -2.01
CA TYR A 74 1.28 -2.36 -2.10
C TYR A 74 2.54 -2.30 -1.25
N VAL A 75 2.48 -2.74 0.02
CA VAL A 75 3.62 -2.72 0.95
C VAL A 75 4.77 -3.60 0.45
N ALA A 76 4.47 -4.78 -0.10
CA ALA A 76 5.48 -5.65 -0.67
C ALA A 76 6.23 -4.97 -1.82
N ASN A 77 5.50 -4.33 -2.73
CA ASN A 77 6.10 -3.60 -3.85
C ASN A 77 6.86 -2.35 -3.40
N MET A 78 6.35 -1.63 -2.39
CA MET A 78 7.03 -0.49 -1.76
C MET A 78 8.36 -0.92 -1.12
N CYS A 79 8.37 -2.03 -0.39
CA CYS A 79 9.57 -2.64 0.17
C CYS A 79 10.60 -2.94 -0.92
N ARG A 80 10.14 -3.56 -2.01
CA ARG A 80 10.97 -3.92 -3.18
C ARG A 80 11.56 -2.68 -3.87
N ALA A 81 10.80 -1.59 -3.95
CA ALA A 81 11.23 -0.35 -4.59
C ALA A 81 12.28 0.41 -3.77
N GLY A 82 12.07 0.51 -2.45
CA GLY A 82 12.83 1.42 -1.58
C GLY A 82 13.92 0.78 -0.74
N TYR A 83 13.77 -0.49 -0.35
CA TYR A 83 14.54 -1.08 0.75
C TYR A 83 15.25 -2.38 0.38
N TYR A 84 14.73 -3.11 -0.61
CA TYR A 84 15.25 -4.42 -1.00
C TYR A 84 16.62 -4.33 -1.67
N GLY A 85 17.52 -5.24 -1.29
CA GLY A 85 18.94 -5.19 -1.67
C GLY A 85 19.76 -4.15 -0.90
N SER A 86 19.15 -3.49 0.09
CA SER A 86 19.81 -2.58 1.03
C SER A 86 19.54 -3.03 2.47
N SER A 87 18.68 -2.34 3.22
CA SER A 87 18.31 -2.72 4.58
C SER A 87 17.48 -4.01 4.64
N ILE A 88 16.84 -4.40 3.53
CA ILE A 88 16.12 -5.66 3.38
C ILE A 88 16.93 -6.57 2.45
N PRO A 89 17.78 -7.46 2.98
CA PRO A 89 18.79 -8.15 2.18
C PRO A 89 18.26 -9.36 1.39
N ASN A 90 17.12 -9.92 1.76
CA ASN A 90 16.58 -11.13 1.14
C ASN A 90 15.06 -11.27 1.34
N GLU A 91 14.47 -12.28 0.71
CA GLU A 91 13.03 -12.55 0.72
C GLU A 91 12.44 -12.78 2.12
N GLN A 92 13.18 -13.41 3.04
CA GLN A 92 12.69 -13.61 4.41
C GLN A 92 12.49 -12.27 5.12
N TYR A 93 13.45 -11.36 4.99
CA TYR A 93 13.34 -10.01 5.57
C TYR A 93 12.28 -9.17 4.85
N HIS A 94 11.99 -9.46 3.58
CA HIS A 94 10.89 -8.84 2.85
C HIS A 94 9.53 -9.29 3.40
N ALA A 95 9.36 -10.59 3.66
CA ALA A 95 8.15 -11.11 4.31
C ALA A 95 7.94 -10.50 5.71
N LEU A 96 9.01 -10.38 6.50
CA LEU A 96 8.97 -9.74 7.82
C LEU A 96 8.65 -8.25 7.74
N PHE A 97 9.23 -7.52 6.78
CA PHE A 97 8.90 -6.11 6.56
C PHE A 97 7.41 -5.91 6.26
N ILE A 98 6.82 -6.77 5.41
CA ILE A 98 5.38 -6.70 5.12
C ILE A 98 4.58 -6.87 6.41
N LYS A 99 4.94 -7.86 7.24
CA LYS A 99 4.30 -8.09 8.54
C LYS A 99 4.43 -6.87 9.45
N ASP A 100 5.65 -6.40 9.69
CA ASP A 100 5.92 -5.30 10.62
C ASP A 100 5.21 -4.01 10.21
N PHE A 101 5.05 -3.78 8.91
CA PHE A 101 4.36 -2.59 8.41
C PHE A 101 2.84 -2.70 8.54
N ILE A 102 2.26 -3.84 8.11
CA ILE A 102 0.81 -4.09 8.09
C ILE A 102 0.26 -4.29 9.50
N ASP A 103 0.93 -5.10 10.31
CA ASP A 103 0.49 -5.45 11.67
C ASP A 103 1.05 -4.48 12.73
N ASP A 104 1.59 -3.32 12.34
CA ASP A 104 2.12 -2.32 13.27
C ASP A 104 1.07 -2.01 14.37
N PRO A 105 1.38 -2.25 15.66
CA PRO A 105 0.43 -2.02 16.74
C PRO A 105 0.01 -0.55 16.86
N ASN A 106 0.85 0.38 16.40
CA ASN A 106 0.57 1.82 16.39
C ASN A 106 -0.07 2.29 15.08
N GLY A 107 -0.14 1.41 14.08
CA GLY A 107 -0.76 1.68 12.79
C GLY A 107 -2.23 1.26 12.74
N SER A 108 -3.03 2.03 11.99
CA SER A 108 -4.35 1.58 11.56
C SER A 108 -4.24 0.56 10.41
N GLU A 109 -5.30 -0.21 10.16
CA GLU A 109 -5.41 -1.11 9.00
C GLU A 109 -5.23 -0.36 7.67
N GLU A 110 -5.60 0.92 7.65
CA GLU A 110 -5.51 1.83 6.49
C GLU A 110 -4.12 2.47 6.30
N LYS A 111 -3.14 2.18 7.18
CA LYS A 111 -1.83 2.85 7.21
C LYS A 111 -1.12 2.83 5.85
N ALA A 112 -1.17 1.71 5.14
CA ALA A 112 -0.53 1.56 3.84
C ALA A 112 -1.06 2.56 2.80
N PHE A 113 -2.37 2.68 2.70
CA PHE A 113 -2.97 3.63 1.77
C PHE A 113 -2.75 5.06 2.24
N ARG A 114 -2.90 5.35 3.53
CA ARG A 114 -2.70 6.71 4.07
C ARG A 114 -1.27 7.20 3.84
N HIS A 115 -0.28 6.31 3.94
CA HIS A 115 1.10 6.59 3.57
C HIS A 115 1.23 6.97 2.08
N PHE A 116 0.66 6.15 1.20
CA PHE A 116 0.63 6.45 -0.24
C PHE A 116 -0.08 7.76 -0.57
N PHE A 117 -1.21 8.02 0.08
CA PHE A 117 -2.00 9.23 -0.14
C PHE A 117 -1.23 10.49 0.28
N ALA A 118 -0.53 10.44 1.42
CA ALA A 118 0.37 11.51 1.85
C ALA A 118 1.50 11.76 0.84
N ASP A 119 2.10 10.69 0.32
CA ASP A 119 3.12 10.75 -0.73
C ASP A 119 2.59 11.39 -2.03
N CYS A 120 1.34 11.10 -2.42
CA CYS A 120 0.71 11.73 -3.57
C CYS A 120 0.51 13.24 -3.37
N MET A 121 0.07 13.65 -2.18
CA MET A 121 -0.10 15.07 -1.84
C MET A 121 1.24 15.82 -1.87
N ASP A 122 2.27 15.27 -1.25
CA ASP A 122 3.63 15.85 -1.24
C ASP A 122 4.20 16.03 -2.66
N LYS A 123 3.98 15.04 -3.52
CA LYS A 123 4.51 15.02 -4.90
C LYS A 123 3.61 15.71 -5.93
N GLY A 124 2.46 16.24 -5.52
CA GLY A 124 1.45 16.80 -6.44
C GLY A 124 0.89 15.77 -7.44
N ILE A 125 0.85 14.49 -7.08
CA ILE A 125 0.29 13.43 -7.91
C ILE A 125 -1.22 13.37 -7.69
N VAL A 126 -1.98 13.68 -8.74
CA VAL A 126 -3.43 13.59 -8.74
C VAL A 126 -3.88 12.14 -8.85
N ILE A 127 -4.74 11.70 -7.93
CA ILE A 127 -5.44 10.42 -7.98
C ILE A 127 -6.77 10.64 -8.72
N ASN A 128 -6.95 9.98 -9.87
CA ASN A 128 -8.24 9.98 -10.56
C ASN A 128 -9.14 8.87 -9.97
N TRP A 129 -9.84 9.20 -8.88
CA TRP A 129 -10.61 8.24 -8.09
C TRP A 129 -11.66 7.46 -8.90
N GLY A 130 -12.32 8.10 -9.87
CA GLY A 130 -13.35 7.47 -10.71
C GLY A 130 -12.80 6.34 -11.60
N ASP A 131 -11.58 6.48 -12.09
CA ASP A 131 -10.91 5.46 -12.92
C ASP A 131 -10.42 4.26 -12.09
N LEU A 132 -10.26 4.47 -10.77
CA LEU A 132 -9.59 3.55 -9.86
C LEU A 132 -10.54 2.79 -8.93
N MET A 133 -11.85 3.00 -9.06
CA MET A 133 -12.88 2.10 -8.51
C MET A 133 -12.73 0.67 -9.05
#